data_AF-A0A5J5LZZ2-F1
#
_entry.id   AF-A0A5J5LZZ2-F1
#
_cell.length_a   1.000
_cell.length_b   1.000
_cell.length_c   1.000
_cell.angle_alpha   90.00
_cell.angle_beta   90.00
_cell.angle_gamma   90.00
#
_symmetry.space_group_name_H-M   'P 1'
#
loop_
_entity.id
_entity.type
_entity.pdbx_description
1 polymer ?
#
loop_
_entity_poly.entity_id
_entity_poly.type
_entity_poly.pdbx_seq_one_letter_code
_entity_poly.pdbx_strand_id
1 'polypeptide(L)'
;MPSVFICYSHRDEIWRDRLLEFLQSLNFEKQIVWSDLDLEQGDIWDEKIKEVLPKVTVAVVLVSQAILNSTYVRNEELPRLLQRFEDKEVRIIPLFVKYADVENVPFHYTNEQGEAKTFYLNQAQSPRNNSPRNPLYVLPEAEQDKVLLSVVQNLRSLIDKKKR
;
A
#
# COMPACT_ATOMS: atom_id res chain seq x y z
N MET A 1 4.15 15.00 -9.36
CA MET A 1 5.05 14.21 -8.50
C MET A 1 4.32 12.93 -8.10
N PRO A 2 4.98 11.77 -8.05
CA PRO A 2 4.36 10.56 -7.55
C PRO A 2 4.09 10.70 -6.06
N SER A 3 2.83 10.57 -5.69
CA SER A 3 2.39 10.44 -4.31
C SER A 3 2.29 8.97 -3.98
N VAL A 4 2.86 8.61 -2.83
CA VAL A 4 2.79 7.26 -2.30
C VAL A 4 1.92 7.27 -1.06
N PHE A 5 0.93 6.40 -1.06
CA PHE A 5 0.05 6.16 0.07
C PHE A 5 0.42 4.84 0.72
N ILE A 6 0.50 4.81 2.06
CA ILE A 6 0.73 3.58 2.82
C ILE A 6 -0.61 3.21 3.46
N CYS A 7 -1.20 2.11 3.00
CA CYS A 7 -2.44 1.57 3.55
C CYS A 7 -2.07 0.47 4.56
N TYR A 8 -2.47 0.64 5.82
CA TYR A 8 -2.13 -0.25 6.91
C TYR A 8 -3.24 -0.26 7.97
N SER A 9 -3.24 -1.29 8.82
CA SER A 9 -4.02 -1.27 10.07
C SER A 9 -3.19 -0.61 11.17
N HIS A 10 -3.79 0.19 12.05
CA HIS A 10 -3.13 0.70 13.27
C HIS A 10 -2.41 -0.40 14.09
N ARG A 11 -2.86 -1.65 13.98
CA ARG A 11 -2.19 -2.82 14.61
C ARG A 11 -0.83 -3.19 13.99
N ASP A 12 -0.46 -2.54 12.90
CA ASP A 12 0.75 -2.76 12.10
C ASP A 12 1.58 -1.47 11.93
N GLU A 13 1.36 -0.45 12.77
CA GLU A 13 2.10 0.82 12.80
C GLU A 13 3.62 0.63 12.81
N ILE A 14 4.13 -0.35 13.56
CA ILE A 14 5.56 -0.67 13.59
C ILE A 14 6.14 -0.98 12.20
N TRP A 15 5.36 -1.60 11.32
CA TRP A 15 5.78 -1.90 9.95
C TRP A 15 5.70 -0.67 9.05
N ARG A 16 4.73 0.22 9.29
CA ARG A 16 4.69 1.52 8.64
C ARG A 16 5.93 2.33 9.01
N ASP A 17 6.26 2.44 10.29
CA ASP A 17 7.41 3.22 10.76
C ASP A 17 8.71 2.75 10.12
N ARG A 18 8.95 1.44 10.14
CA ARG A 18 10.11 0.85 9.48
C ARG A 18 10.13 1.12 8.00
N LEU A 19 8.99 1.05 7.30
CA LEU A 19 8.96 1.42 5.89
C LEU A 19 9.28 2.91 5.71
N LEU A 20 8.68 3.80 6.51
CA LEU A 20 8.91 5.25 6.46
C LEU A 20 10.39 5.62 6.63
N GLU A 21 11.13 4.96 7.52
CA GLU A 21 12.58 5.16 7.69
C GLU A 21 13.36 5.01 6.38
N PHE A 22 13.09 3.95 5.61
CA PHE A 22 13.73 3.71 4.31
C PHE A 22 13.29 4.74 3.26
N LEU A 23 12.02 5.13 3.32
CA LEU A 23 11.40 6.07 2.39
C LEU A 23 11.86 7.53 2.58
N GLN A 24 12.37 7.90 3.76
CA GLN A 24 12.91 9.24 4.02
C GLN A 24 13.96 9.65 2.98
N SER A 25 14.77 8.71 2.52
CA SER A 25 15.76 8.93 1.45
C SER A 25 15.15 9.55 0.18
N LEU A 26 13.96 9.10 -0.24
CA LEU A 26 13.25 9.62 -1.41
C LEU A 26 12.58 10.98 -1.13
N ASN A 27 12.24 11.26 0.13
CA ASN A 27 11.71 12.56 0.53
C ASN A 27 12.80 13.64 0.49
N PHE A 28 14.01 13.33 0.98
CA PHE A 28 15.16 14.25 0.90
C PHE A 28 15.50 14.62 -0.55
N GLU A 29 15.33 13.68 -1.47
CA GLU A 29 15.50 13.91 -2.92
C GLU A 29 14.31 14.66 -3.56
N LYS A 30 13.30 15.04 -2.76
CA LYS A 30 12.03 15.65 -3.19
C LYS A 30 11.35 14.85 -4.30
N GLN A 31 11.46 13.52 -4.26
CA GLN A 31 10.94 12.64 -5.30
C GLN A 31 9.52 12.15 -5.00
N ILE A 32 9.10 12.14 -3.73
CA ILE A 32 7.81 11.58 -3.30
C ILE A 32 7.13 12.49 -2.29
N VAL A 33 5.81 12.60 -2.42
CA VAL A 33 4.94 13.11 -1.35
C VAL A 33 4.29 11.90 -0.67
N TRP A 34 4.61 11.69 0.60
CA TRP A 34 4.02 10.62 1.41
C TRP A 34 2.70 11.09 1.99
N SER A 35 1.73 10.20 2.00
CA SER A 35 0.51 10.40 2.77
C SER A 35 0.49 9.40 3.91
N ASP A 36 1.06 9.79 5.05
CA ASP A 36 0.87 9.10 6.32
C ASP A 36 -0.33 9.75 6.99
N LEU A 37 -1.50 9.14 6.79
CA LEU A 37 -2.74 9.79 7.18
C LEU A 37 -3.00 9.76 8.68
N ASP A 38 -2.12 9.17 9.51
CA ASP A 38 -2.22 8.89 10.98
C ASP A 38 -2.48 10.07 11.94
N LEU A 39 -3.01 11.17 11.43
CA LEU A 39 -3.28 12.39 12.17
C LEU A 39 -4.80 12.61 12.29
N GLU A 40 -5.32 12.10 13.41
CA GLU A 40 -6.57 12.46 14.13
C GLU A 40 -7.85 11.70 13.75
N GLN A 41 -8.32 10.85 14.68
CA GLN A 41 -9.58 10.11 14.61
C GLN A 41 -10.79 11.07 14.49
N GLY A 42 -11.56 10.98 13.40
CA GLY A 42 -12.83 11.72 13.21
C GLY A 42 -13.23 11.90 11.74
N ASP A 43 -14.34 12.60 11.46
CA ASP A 43 -14.86 12.90 10.10
C ASP A 43 -13.85 13.63 9.20
N ILE A 44 -12.90 14.37 9.80
CA ILE A 44 -11.82 15.10 9.11
C ILE A 44 -10.85 14.14 8.43
N TRP A 45 -10.69 12.92 8.96
CA TRP A 45 -9.84 11.89 8.38
C TRP A 45 -10.39 11.39 7.05
N ASP A 46 -11.69 11.10 7.00
CA ASP A 46 -12.37 10.58 5.80
C ASP A 46 -12.33 11.58 4.65
N GLU A 47 -12.44 12.88 4.96
CA GLU A 47 -12.32 13.95 3.97
C GLU A 47 -10.89 14.02 3.40
N LYS A 48 -9.86 14.01 4.25
CA LYS A 48 -8.46 14.00 3.81
C LYS A 48 -8.12 12.79 2.95
N ILE A 49 -8.61 11.61 3.31
CA ILE A 49 -8.45 10.39 2.49
C ILE A 49 -9.05 10.59 1.10
N LYS A 50 -10.29 11.10 1.03
CA LYS A 50 -10.96 11.38 -0.25
C LYS A 50 -10.25 12.45 -1.08
N GLU A 51 -9.55 13.39 -0.45
CA GLU A 51 -8.76 14.41 -1.16
C GLU A 51 -7.41 13.90 -1.67
N VAL A 52 -6.76 12.98 -0.94
CA VAL A 52 -5.44 12.47 -1.30
C VAL A 52 -5.54 11.28 -2.25
N LEU A 53 -6.48 10.36 -2.04
CA LEU A 53 -6.64 9.14 -2.85
C LEU A 53 -6.66 9.39 -4.36
N PRO A 54 -7.34 10.43 -4.91
CA PRO A 54 -7.32 10.72 -6.35
C PRO A 54 -5.94 11.12 -6.88
N LYS A 55 -5.08 11.66 -6.02
CA LYS A 55 -3.73 12.09 -6.38
C LYS A 55 -2.73 10.94 -6.31
N VAL A 56 -3.05 9.86 -5.59
CA VAL A 56 -2.17 8.69 -5.36
C VAL A 56 -1.75 8.05 -6.68
N THR A 57 -0.46 7.75 -6.82
CA THR A 57 0.07 7.03 -8.00
C THR A 57 0.67 5.67 -7.66
N VAL A 58 1.02 5.45 -6.39
CA VAL A 58 1.40 4.16 -5.86
C VAL A 58 0.79 4.00 -4.46
N ALA A 59 0.16 2.87 -4.20
CA ALA A 59 -0.30 2.47 -2.89
C ALA A 59 0.51 1.26 -2.41
N VAL A 60 1.19 1.39 -1.27
CA VAL A 60 1.84 0.27 -0.58
C VAL A 60 0.87 -0.23 0.48
N VAL A 61 0.47 -1.49 0.40
CA VAL A 61 -0.52 -2.09 1.30
C VAL A 61 0.21 -3.03 2.27
N LEU A 62 0.23 -2.72 3.55
CA LEU A 62 0.84 -3.57 4.58
C LEU A 62 -0.10 -4.73 4.90
N VAL A 63 0.16 -5.90 4.31
CA VAL A 63 -0.75 -7.04 4.37
C VAL A 63 -0.53 -7.85 5.65
N SER A 64 -1.61 -7.93 6.43
CA SER A 64 -1.76 -8.69 7.67
C SER A 64 -3.21 -9.16 7.81
N GLN A 65 -3.52 -10.06 8.75
CA GLN A 65 -4.93 -10.38 9.04
C GLN A 65 -5.73 -9.14 9.52
N ALA A 66 -5.07 -8.15 10.13
CA ALA A 66 -5.74 -6.97 10.66
C ALA A 66 -6.28 -6.07 9.53
N ILE A 67 -5.49 -5.82 8.47
CA ILE A 67 -5.99 -5.06 7.31
C ILE A 67 -7.07 -5.84 6.55
N LEU A 68 -6.93 -7.17 6.44
CA LEU A 68 -7.96 -8.02 5.85
C LEU A 68 -9.28 -7.98 6.63
N ASN A 69 -9.25 -7.73 7.95
CA ASN A 69 -10.45 -7.63 8.78
C ASN A 69 -10.95 -6.19 8.97
N SER A 70 -10.26 -5.18 8.41
CA SER A 70 -10.66 -3.79 8.56
C SER A 70 -11.87 -3.47 7.68
N THR A 71 -13.00 -3.14 8.31
CA THR A 71 -14.23 -2.72 7.61
C THR A 71 -14.02 -1.43 6.83
N TYR A 72 -13.25 -0.49 7.40
CA TYR A 72 -12.93 0.77 6.75
C TYR A 72 -12.14 0.57 5.45
N VAL A 73 -11.04 -0.19 5.52
CA VAL A 73 -10.19 -0.46 4.35
C VAL A 73 -10.98 -1.18 3.25
N ARG A 74 -11.87 -2.11 3.64
CA ARG A 74 -12.72 -2.86 2.71
C ARG A 74 -13.77 -2.01 2.01
N ASN A 75 -14.33 -1.01 2.68
CA ASN A 75 -15.47 -0.28 2.16
C ASN A 75 -15.08 1.08 1.56
N GLU A 76 -13.96 1.66 2.00
CA GLU A 76 -13.59 3.04 1.65
C GLU A 76 -12.28 3.14 0.86
N GLU A 77 -11.17 2.63 1.39
CA GLU A 77 -9.84 2.89 0.80
C GLU A 77 -9.54 1.99 -0.40
N LEU A 78 -9.58 0.66 -0.19
CA LEU A 78 -9.18 -0.28 -1.24
C LEU A 78 -10.12 -0.28 -2.44
N PRO A 79 -11.45 -0.17 -2.33
CA PRO A 79 -12.31 -0.12 -3.51
C PRO A 79 -11.96 1.02 -4.47
N ARG A 80 -11.68 2.22 -3.94
CA ARG A 80 -11.27 3.39 -4.74
C ARG A 80 -9.90 3.19 -5.39
N LEU A 81 -8.95 2.59 -4.65
CA LEU A 81 -7.63 2.25 -5.19
C LEU A 81 -7.72 1.15 -6.25
N LEU A 82 -8.59 0.17 -6.08
CA LEU A 82 -8.77 -0.97 -6.98
C LEU A 82 -9.40 -0.56 -8.30
N GLN A 83 -10.39 0.32 -8.28
CA GLN A 83 -10.93 0.94 -9.49
C GLN A 83 -9.81 1.59 -10.30
N ARG A 84 -9.05 2.50 -9.68
CA ARG A 84 -7.92 3.18 -10.32
C ARG A 84 -6.77 2.23 -10.72
N PHE A 85 -6.65 1.08 -10.06
CA PHE A 85 -5.66 0.05 -10.37
C PHE A 85 -6.05 -0.71 -11.64
N GLU A 86 -7.34 -1.03 -11.83
CA GLU A 86 -7.89 -1.57 -13.07
C GLU A 86 -7.63 -0.62 -14.25
N ASP A 87 -7.82 0.68 -14.02
CA ASP A 87 -7.58 1.75 -15.01
C ASP A 87 -6.09 2.08 -15.20
N LYS A 88 -5.19 1.37 -14.51
CA LYS A 88 -3.73 1.53 -14.56
C LYS A 88 -3.22 2.92 -14.14
N GLU A 89 -4.03 3.67 -13.39
CA GLU A 89 -3.67 5.00 -12.88
C GLU A 89 -2.82 4.92 -11.61
N VAL A 90 -3.10 3.93 -10.76
CA VAL A 90 -2.37 3.65 -9.52
C VAL A 90 -1.73 2.27 -9.60
N ARG A 91 -0.56 2.11 -8.99
CA ARG A 91 0.02 0.78 -8.72
C ARG A 91 -0.23 0.37 -7.29
N ILE A 92 -0.70 -0.85 -7.08
CA ILE A 92 -0.81 -1.45 -5.75
C ILE A 92 0.38 -2.38 -5.52
N ILE A 93 1.10 -2.18 -4.42
CA ILE A 93 2.24 -2.99 -3.99
C ILE A 93 1.88 -3.62 -2.63
N PRO A 94 1.46 -4.89 -2.60
CA PRO A 94 1.29 -5.62 -1.35
C PRO A 94 2.66 -5.89 -0.72
N LEU A 95 2.85 -5.43 0.52
CA LEU A 95 3.98 -5.75 1.37
C LEU A 95 3.46 -6.62 2.51
N PHE A 96 3.71 -7.93 2.44
CA PHE A 96 3.29 -8.88 3.47
C PHE A 96 4.10 -8.66 4.73
N VAL A 97 3.46 -8.13 5.77
CA VAL A 97 4.11 -7.83 7.05
C VAL A 97 3.90 -8.94 8.07
N LYS A 98 2.74 -9.63 8.02
CA LYS A 98 2.37 -10.77 8.87
C LYS A 98 1.69 -11.86 8.03
N TYR A 99 1.58 -13.08 8.57
CA TYR A 99 0.71 -14.09 7.96
C TYR A 99 -0.74 -13.59 7.92
N ALA A 100 -1.42 -13.90 6.83
CA ALA A 100 -2.78 -13.45 6.57
C ALA A 100 -3.45 -14.43 5.59
N ASP A 101 -4.76 -14.60 5.72
CA ASP A 101 -5.57 -15.47 4.86
C ASP A 101 -5.87 -14.84 3.49
N VAL A 102 -4.86 -14.23 2.87
CA VAL A 102 -5.02 -13.41 1.66
C VAL A 102 -5.49 -14.21 0.43
N GLU A 103 -5.30 -15.53 0.44
CA GLU A 103 -5.73 -16.41 -0.65
C GLU A 103 -7.25 -16.64 -0.64
N ASN A 104 -7.90 -16.53 0.52
CA ASN A 104 -9.34 -16.78 0.68
C ASN A 104 -10.14 -15.51 0.95
N VAL A 105 -9.45 -14.37 1.06
CA VAL A 105 -10.06 -13.11 1.47
C VAL A 105 -10.04 -12.09 0.33
N PRO A 106 -11.15 -11.99 -0.44
CA PRO A 106 -11.27 -10.99 -1.48
C PRO A 106 -11.61 -9.59 -0.94
N PHE A 107 -11.26 -8.59 -1.74
CA PHE A 107 -11.80 -7.24 -1.71
C PHE A 107 -12.77 -7.05 -2.87
N HIS A 108 -13.90 -6.41 -2.59
CA HIS A 108 -14.92 -6.12 -3.60
C HIS A 108 -14.86 -4.65 -3.98
N TYR A 109 -15.03 -4.35 -5.25
CA TYR A 109 -15.09 -2.98 -5.76
C TYR A 109 -15.99 -2.93 -6.99
N THR A 110 -16.43 -1.72 -7.35
CA THR A 110 -17.17 -1.48 -8.58
C THR A 110 -16.26 -0.71 -9.52
N ASN A 111 -16.10 -1.19 -10.75
CA ASN A 111 -15.27 -0.50 -11.75
C ASN A 111 -16.00 0.68 -12.39
N GLU A 112 -15.33 1.44 -13.27
CA GLU A 112 -15.92 2.60 -13.94
C GLU A 112 -17.17 2.24 -14.78
N GLN A 113 -17.27 1.00 -15.24
CA GLN A 113 -18.42 0.50 -16.02
C GLN A 113 -19.61 0.10 -15.13
N GLY A 114 -19.49 0.21 -13.80
CA GLY A 114 -20.54 -0.19 -12.87
C GLY A 114 -20.57 -1.70 -12.57
N GLU A 115 -19.55 -2.45 -12.99
CA GLU A 115 -19.48 -3.89 -12.77
C GLU A 115 -18.89 -4.21 -11.40
N ALA A 116 -19.53 -5.13 -10.67
CA ALA A 116 -18.97 -5.66 -9.43
C ALA A 116 -17.78 -6.57 -9.75
N LYS A 117 -16.63 -6.25 -9.15
CA LYS A 117 -15.36 -6.96 -9.29
C LYS A 117 -14.85 -7.43 -7.93
N THR A 118 -13.95 -8.39 -8.00
CA THR A 118 -13.27 -8.95 -6.84
C THR A 118 -11.77 -8.99 -7.11
N PHE A 119 -10.97 -8.65 -6.09
CA PHE A 119 -9.52 -8.67 -6.15
C PHE A 119 -8.93 -9.32 -4.90
N TYR A 120 -7.89 -10.13 -5.08
CA TYR A 120 -7.11 -10.67 -3.98
C TYR A 120 -5.76 -9.97 -3.94
N LEU A 121 -5.33 -9.48 -2.77
CA LEU A 121 -4.09 -8.68 -2.67
C LEU A 121 -2.84 -9.45 -3.13
N ASN A 122 -2.83 -10.77 -3.05
CA ASN A 122 -1.75 -11.61 -3.56
C ASN A 122 -1.68 -11.71 -5.09
N GLN A 123 -2.65 -11.16 -5.82
CA GLN A 123 -2.62 -11.04 -7.29
C GLN A 123 -1.76 -9.86 -7.76
N ALA A 124 -1.50 -8.87 -6.89
CA ALA A 124 -0.62 -7.76 -7.19
C ALA A 124 0.87 -8.15 -6.99
N GLN A 125 1.74 -7.52 -7.77
CA GLN A 125 3.19 -7.76 -7.70
C GLN A 125 3.77 -7.28 -6.36
N SER A 126 4.29 -8.22 -5.58
CA SER A 126 4.97 -7.94 -4.31
C SER A 126 6.48 -7.70 -4.50
N PRO A 127 7.15 -7.09 -3.51
CA PRO A 127 8.60 -6.96 -3.48
C PRO A 127 9.34 -8.31 -3.52
N ARG A 128 10.60 -8.28 -3.93
CA ARG A 128 11.43 -9.49 -3.96
C ARG A 128 11.58 -10.05 -2.55
N ASN A 129 11.54 -11.38 -2.41
CA ASN A 129 11.63 -12.08 -1.12
C ASN A 129 10.48 -11.76 -0.14
N ASN A 130 9.34 -11.29 -0.64
CA ASN A 130 8.16 -11.02 0.18
C ASN A 130 6.93 -11.66 -0.47
N SER A 131 6.21 -12.49 0.29
CA SER A 131 5.04 -13.21 -0.20
C SER A 131 4.14 -13.61 0.97
N PRO A 132 2.91 -14.13 0.75
CA PRO A 132 2.05 -14.61 1.84
C PRO A 132 2.72 -15.68 2.70
N ARG A 133 3.64 -16.47 2.12
CA ARG A 133 4.38 -17.54 2.80
C ARG A 133 5.69 -17.04 3.44
N ASN A 134 6.13 -15.83 3.08
CA ASN A 134 7.36 -15.22 3.56
C ASN A 134 7.14 -13.73 3.92
N PRO A 135 6.29 -13.44 4.93
CA PRO A 135 6.05 -12.08 5.38
C PRO A 135 7.26 -11.53 6.14
N LEU A 136 7.34 -10.19 6.29
CA LEU A 136 8.49 -9.55 6.96
C LEU A 136 8.73 -10.08 8.37
N TYR A 137 7.68 -10.32 9.17
CA TYR A 137 7.89 -10.67 10.58
C TYR A 137 8.63 -11.99 10.84
N VAL A 138 8.66 -12.92 9.87
CA VAL A 138 9.42 -14.17 10.01
C VAL A 138 10.88 -14.05 9.54
N LEU A 139 11.21 -12.97 8.85
CA LEU A 139 12.55 -12.74 8.33
C LEU A 139 13.48 -12.21 9.43
N PRO A 140 14.78 -12.57 9.40
CA PRO A 140 15.79 -11.86 10.16
C PRO A 140 15.81 -10.37 9.79
N GLU A 141 16.18 -9.51 10.73
CA GLU A 141 16.15 -8.05 10.56
C GLU A 141 16.89 -7.58 9.29
N ALA A 142 18.09 -8.10 9.05
CA ALA A 142 18.85 -7.79 7.84
C ALA A 142 18.13 -8.19 6.53
N GLU A 143 17.32 -9.24 6.54
CA GLU A 143 16.51 -9.63 5.38
C GLU A 143 15.25 -8.76 5.24
N GLN A 144 14.65 -8.33 6.36
CA GLN A 144 13.56 -7.35 6.35
C GLN A 144 14.02 -6.05 5.70
N ASP A 145 15.19 -5.55 6.09
CA ASP A 145 15.80 -4.33 5.56
C ASP A 145 16.06 -4.42 4.05
N LYS A 146 16.51 -5.59 3.55
CA LYS A 146 16.65 -5.83 2.10
C LYS A 146 15.33 -5.74 1.37
N VAL A 147 14.25 -6.28 1.94
CA VAL A 147 12.91 -6.19 1.36
C VAL A 147 12.45 -4.73 1.33
N LEU A 148 12.57 -3.99 2.45
CA LEU A 148 12.19 -2.57 2.54
C LEU A 148 13.00 -1.69 1.58
N LEU A 149 14.31 -1.92 1.47
CA LEU A 149 15.15 -1.26 0.48
C LEU A 149 14.71 -1.56 -0.96
N SER A 150 14.28 -2.79 -1.25
CA SER A 150 13.77 -3.14 -2.58
C SER A 150 12.48 -2.40 -2.92
N VAL A 151 11.64 -2.07 -1.92
CA VAL A 151 10.46 -1.21 -2.11
C VAL A 151 10.89 0.18 -2.54
N VAL A 152 11.85 0.79 -1.81
CA VAL A 152 12.42 2.11 -2.15
C VAL A 152 12.99 2.13 -3.57
N GLN A 153 13.77 1.12 -3.94
CA GLN A 153 14.35 1.01 -5.28
C GLN A 153 13.29 0.86 -6.37
N ASN A 154 12.26 0.05 -6.12
CA ASN A 154 11.14 -0.09 -7.04
C ASN A 154 10.42 1.24 -7.22
N LEU A 155 10.09 1.92 -6.12
CA LEU A 155 9.47 3.24 -6.14
C LEU A 155 10.32 4.21 -6.96
N ARG A 156 11.61 4.39 -6.64
CA ARG A 156 12.52 5.25 -7.41
C ARG A 156 12.47 4.97 -8.92
N SER A 157 12.49 3.70 -9.32
CA SER A 157 12.41 3.31 -10.73
C SER A 157 11.08 3.72 -11.40
N LEU A 158 9.97 3.69 -10.67
CA LEU A 158 8.65 4.11 -11.16
C LEU A 158 8.58 5.63 -11.35
N ILE A 159 9.24 6.38 -10.46
CA ILE A 159 9.30 7.85 -10.51
C ILE A 159 10.10 8.31 -11.71
N ASP A 160 11.27 7.72 -11.92
CA ASP A 160 12.15 8.08 -13.02
C ASP A 160 11.54 7.74 -14.38
N LYS A 161 10.77 6.64 -14.48
CA LYS A 161 10.01 6.30 -15.69
C LYS A 161 8.92 7.30 -16.03
N LYS A 162 8.26 7.92 -15.04
CA LYS A 162 7.23 8.95 -15.27
C LYS A 162 7.78 10.31 -15.70
N LYS A 163 9.10 10.55 -15.55
CA LYS A 163 9.75 11.80 -16.01
C LYS A 163 10.12 11.79 -17.49
N ARG A 164 10.09 10.63 -18.14
CA ARG A 164 10.37 10.45 -19.58
C ARG A 164 9.08 10.42 -20.36
#